data_AF-A0A4U0WMP4-F1
#
_entry.id   AF-A0A4U0WMP4-F1
#
_cell.length_a   1.000
_cell.length_b   1.000
_cell.length_c   1.000
_cell.angle_alpha   90.00
_cell.angle_beta   90.00
_cell.angle_gamma   90.00
#
_symmetry.space_group_name_H-M   'P 1'
#
loop_
_entity.id
_entity.type
_entity.pdbx_description
1 polymer ?
#
loop_
_entity_poly.entity_id
_entity_poly.type
_entity_poly.pdbx_seq_one_letter_code
_entity_poly.pdbx_strand_id
1 'polypeptide(L)'
;NKTSFTAEHFFRTGDQGKMDKDGYVIITGRIKELINKGGEKISPIELDNVMAQHPAVSEAVSFAIDDEMYGQDVGVAVVLKDGQELKADELKSWMTEKVAKFKLPKKIFFTNNMPKTATGKIQRRMVAEAMLKQEKPKAKL
;
A
#
# COMPACT_ATOMS: atom_id res chain seq x y z
N ASN A 1 12.88 3.70 -25.26
CA ASN A 1 11.88 4.74 -24.92
C ASN A 1 10.61 4.73 -25.79
N LYS A 2 10.52 4.04 -26.94
CA LYS A 2 9.27 3.94 -27.72
C LYS A 2 8.04 3.43 -26.92
N THR A 3 8.23 2.49 -25.99
CA THR A 3 7.15 1.96 -25.13
C THR A 3 6.56 2.98 -24.15
N SER A 4 7.28 4.08 -23.89
CA SER A 4 6.83 5.16 -23.01
C SER A 4 5.78 6.07 -23.65
N PHE A 5 5.53 5.95 -24.96
CA PHE A 5 4.57 6.79 -25.69
C PHE A 5 3.47 5.95 -26.37
N THR A 6 2.24 6.46 -26.40
CA THR A 6 1.14 5.85 -27.17
C THR A 6 1.38 6.00 -28.68
N ALA A 7 0.58 5.30 -29.49
CA ALA A 7 0.62 5.47 -30.95
C ALA A 7 0.32 6.91 -31.37
N GLU A 8 -0.47 7.63 -30.57
CA GLU A 8 -0.84 9.04 -30.73
C GLU A 8 0.14 10.01 -30.03
N HIS A 9 1.34 9.55 -29.67
CA HIS A 9 2.41 10.35 -29.06
C HIS A 9 2.15 10.92 -27.66
N PHE A 10 1.17 10.40 -26.91
CA PHE A 10 1.02 10.74 -25.50
C PHE A 10 2.02 10.00 -24.62
N PHE A 11 2.63 10.69 -23.66
CA PHE A 11 3.54 10.08 -22.68
C PHE A 11 2.76 9.29 -21.61
N ARG A 12 3.16 8.05 -21.37
CA ARG A 12 2.60 7.19 -20.31
C ARG A 12 3.26 7.52 -18.97
N THR A 13 2.57 8.32 -18.15
CA THR A 13 3.02 8.70 -16.79
C THR A 13 3.18 7.49 -15.87
N GLY A 14 2.36 6.46 -16.09
CA GLY A 14 2.26 5.28 -15.21
C GLY A 14 1.41 5.54 -13.97
N ASP A 15 0.81 6.72 -13.86
CA ASP A 15 -0.12 7.08 -12.79
C ASP A 15 -1.55 6.77 -13.25
N GLN A 16 -2.35 6.26 -12.32
CA GLN A 16 -3.77 6.01 -12.50
C GLN A 16 -4.55 7.15 -11.87
N GLY A 17 -5.65 7.54 -12.50
CA GLY A 17 -6.51 8.59 -11.98
C GLY A 17 -7.88 8.58 -12.65
N LYS A 18 -8.70 9.54 -12.22
CA LYS A 18 -9.98 9.86 -12.83
C LYS A 18 -10.08 11.36 -13.06
N MET A 19 -10.83 11.75 -14.08
CA MET A 19 -11.20 13.15 -14.29
C MET A 19 -12.62 13.35 -13.79
N ASP A 20 -12.87 14.41 -13.03
CA ASP A 20 -14.24 14.78 -12.66
C ASP A 20 -14.93 15.59 -13.76
N LYS A 21 -16.20 15.94 -13.52
CA LYS A 21 -17.04 16.68 -14.48
C LYS A 21 -16.53 18.10 -14.77
N ASP A 22 -15.72 18.66 -13.87
CA ASP A 22 -15.18 20.02 -13.96
C ASP A 22 -13.78 20.03 -14.59
N GLY A 23 -13.27 18.85 -14.98
CA GLY A 23 -11.99 18.67 -15.68
C GLY A 23 -10.79 18.45 -14.75
N TYR A 24 -10.99 18.33 -13.43
CA TYR A 24 -9.89 18.09 -12.50
C TYR A 24 -9.44 16.63 -12.54
N VAL A 25 -8.12 16.42 -12.57
CA VAL A 25 -7.51 15.09 -12.54
C VAL A 25 -7.18 14.71 -11.10
N ILE A 26 -7.78 13.63 -10.63
CA ILE A 26 -7.51 13.04 -9.32
C ILE A 26 -6.65 11.80 -9.53
N ILE A 27 -5.41 11.85 -9.04
CA ILE A 27 -4.50 10.70 -9.07
C ILE A 27 -4.91 9.71 -7.98
N THR A 28 -5.21 8.49 -8.38
CA THR A 28 -5.69 7.42 -7.50
C THR A 28 -4.66 6.33 -7.24
N GLY A 29 -3.48 6.40 -7.85
CA GLY A 29 -2.37 5.50 -7.57
C GLY A 29 -1.37 5.41 -8.72
N ARG A 30 -0.46 4.42 -8.63
CA ARG A 30 0.48 4.09 -9.72
C ARG A 30 0.21 2.69 -10.22
N ILE A 31 0.19 2.51 -11.54
CA ILE A 31 -0.12 1.23 -12.19
C ILE A 31 0.81 0.11 -11.70
N LYS A 32 2.10 0.42 -11.51
CA LYS A 32 3.11 -0.55 -11.03
C LYS A 32 2.98 -0.92 -9.55
N GLU A 33 2.17 -0.18 -8.79
CA GLU A 33 1.98 -0.41 -7.35
C GLU A 33 0.66 -1.11 -7.04
N LEU A 34 -0.23 -1.29 -8.04
CA LEU A 34 -1.52 -1.96 -7.84
C LEU A 34 -1.34 -3.39 -7.32
N ILE A 35 -2.13 -3.73 -6.30
CA ILE A 35 -2.21 -5.08 -5.75
C ILE A 35 -3.27 -5.84 -6.54
N ASN A 36 -2.90 -6.97 -7.12
CA ASN A 36 -3.75 -7.80 -7.97
C ASN A 36 -4.23 -9.01 -7.17
N LYS A 37 -5.37 -8.87 -6.50
CA LYS A 37 -5.92 -9.92 -5.63
C LYS A 37 -7.08 -10.61 -6.31
N GLY A 38 -6.87 -11.82 -6.81
CA GLY A 38 -7.95 -12.62 -7.40
C GLY A 38 -8.64 -11.95 -8.60
N GLY A 39 -7.91 -11.13 -9.36
CA GLY A 39 -8.45 -10.34 -10.48
C GLY A 39 -8.83 -8.90 -10.13
N GLU A 40 -9.00 -8.59 -8.84
CA GLU A 40 -9.31 -7.23 -8.38
C GLU A 40 -8.07 -6.33 -8.35
N LYS A 41 -8.24 -5.07 -8.77
CA LYS A 41 -7.18 -4.04 -8.74
C LYS A 41 -7.35 -3.16 -7.50
N ILE A 42 -6.55 -3.41 -6.48
CA ILE A 42 -6.58 -2.64 -5.24
C ILE A 42 -5.51 -1.55 -5.31
N SER A 43 -5.92 -0.30 -5.09
CA SER A 43 -4.98 0.81 -4.98
C SER A 43 -4.40 0.88 -3.57
N PRO A 44 -3.07 0.75 -3.39
CA PRO A 44 -2.45 0.87 -2.07
C PRO A 44 -2.66 2.25 -1.45
N ILE A 45 -2.57 3.32 -2.24
CA ILE A 45 -2.67 4.68 -1.71
C ILE A 45 -4.06 4.97 -1.12
N GLU A 46 -5.11 4.30 -1.62
CA GLU A 46 -6.44 4.34 -1.00
C GLU A 46 -6.40 3.81 0.44
N LEU A 47 -5.74 2.67 0.65
CA LEU A 47 -5.62 2.05 1.97
C LEU A 47 -4.70 2.85 2.89
N ASP A 48 -3.61 3.38 2.36
CA ASP A 48 -2.68 4.25 3.09
C ASP A 48 -3.43 5.46 3.65
N ASN A 49 -4.24 6.12 2.81
CA ASN A 49 -5.04 7.28 3.20
C ASN A 49 -6.10 6.94 4.25
N VAL A 50 -6.72 5.76 4.17
CA VAL A 50 -7.70 5.30 5.18
C VAL A 50 -7.03 5.02 6.53
N MET A 51 -5.87 4.38 6.52
CA MET A 51 -5.11 4.11 7.74
C MET A 51 -4.53 5.39 8.35
N ALA A 52 -4.03 6.32 7.54
CA ALA A 52 -3.47 7.60 8.00
C ALA A 52 -4.50 8.50 8.70
N GLN A 53 -5.80 8.28 8.48
CA GLN A 53 -6.87 8.97 9.20
C GLN A 53 -7.10 8.42 10.62
N HIS A 54 -6.55 7.25 10.95
CA HIS A 54 -6.71 6.69 12.29
C HIS A 54 -5.91 7.51 13.32
N PRO A 55 -6.50 7.91 14.47
CA PRO A 55 -5.84 8.80 15.44
C PRO A 55 -4.47 8.31 15.94
N ALA A 56 -4.32 7.00 16.13
CA ALA A 56 -3.08 6.37 16.60
C ALA A 56 -1.99 6.19 15.52
N VAL A 57 -2.31 6.34 14.23
CA VAL A 57 -1.38 6.03 13.13
C VAL A 57 -0.58 7.27 12.74
N SER A 58 0.75 7.13 12.68
CA SER A 58 1.69 8.16 12.23
C SER A 58 2.01 8.00 10.74
N GLU A 59 2.40 6.79 10.33
CA GLU A 59 2.67 6.44 8.93
C GLU A 59 2.03 5.08 8.62
N ALA A 60 1.51 4.93 7.40
CA ALA A 60 0.96 3.66 6.93
C ALA A 60 1.33 3.44 5.46
N VAL A 61 1.78 2.23 5.14
CA VAL A 61 2.14 1.84 3.77
C VAL A 61 1.64 0.44 3.50
N SER A 62 0.71 0.33 2.57
CA SER A 62 0.18 -0.91 2.03
C SER A 62 0.98 -1.36 0.81
N PHE A 63 1.07 -2.67 0.61
CA PHE A 63 1.85 -3.30 -0.44
C PHE A 63 1.31 -4.70 -0.76
N ALA A 64 1.67 -5.21 -1.94
CA ALA A 64 1.37 -6.58 -2.33
C ALA A 64 2.23 -7.56 -1.53
N ILE A 65 1.60 -8.63 -1.03
CA ILE A 65 2.27 -9.84 -0.57
C ILE A 65 1.84 -11.01 -1.44
N ASP A 66 2.69 -12.02 -1.58
CA ASP A 66 2.35 -13.21 -2.35
C ASP A 66 1.25 -14.01 -1.62
N ASP A 67 0.31 -14.55 -2.41
CA ASP A 67 -0.80 -15.36 -1.93
C ASP A 67 -1.05 -16.55 -2.86
N GLU A 68 -1.16 -17.75 -2.30
CA GLU A 68 -1.32 -18.99 -3.08
C GLU A 68 -2.65 -19.06 -3.83
N MET A 69 -3.74 -18.48 -3.29
CA MET A 69 -5.07 -18.57 -3.89
C MET A 69 -5.38 -17.39 -4.79
N TYR A 70 -4.96 -16.19 -4.39
CA TYR A 70 -5.32 -14.94 -5.05
C TYR A 70 -4.17 -14.35 -5.89
N GLY A 71 -3.00 -14.98 -5.90
CA GLY A 71 -1.77 -14.47 -6.51
C GLY A 71 -1.12 -13.40 -5.63
N GLN A 72 -1.87 -12.36 -5.26
CA GLN A 72 -1.45 -11.35 -4.30
C GLN A 72 -2.53 -11.10 -3.24
N ASP A 73 -2.11 -10.68 -2.05
CA ASP A 73 -2.97 -10.10 -1.03
C ASP A 73 -2.36 -8.80 -0.49
N VAL A 74 -3.06 -8.13 0.41
CA VAL A 74 -2.70 -6.86 1.02
C VAL A 74 -1.87 -7.11 2.28
N GLY A 75 -0.62 -6.64 2.27
CA GLY A 75 0.18 -6.40 3.47
C GLY A 75 0.22 -4.92 3.80
N VAL A 76 0.34 -4.56 5.08
CA VAL A 76 0.51 -3.17 5.51
C VAL A 76 1.59 -3.04 6.57
N ALA A 77 2.40 -1.99 6.49
CA ALA A 77 3.30 -1.54 7.52
C ALA A 77 2.75 -0.29 8.18
N VAL A 78 2.79 -0.24 9.51
CA VAL A 78 2.22 0.84 10.31
C VAL A 78 3.23 1.31 11.34
N VAL A 79 3.42 2.63 11.41
CA VAL A 79 4.12 3.31 12.50
C VAL A 79 3.06 4.03 13.32
N LEU A 80 3.07 3.81 14.63
CA LEU A 80 2.17 4.49 15.55
C LEU A 80 2.74 5.84 15.98
N LYS A 81 1.87 6.75 16.42
CA LYS A 81 2.30 7.97 17.09
C LYS A 81 2.86 7.64 18.48
N ASP A 82 3.74 8.50 18.98
CA ASP A 82 4.36 8.32 20.29
C ASP A 82 3.31 8.17 21.39
N GLY A 83 3.47 7.15 22.23
CA GLY A 83 2.57 6.85 23.34
C GLY A 83 1.20 6.27 22.95
N GLN A 84 0.98 5.95 21.66
CA GLN A 84 -0.23 5.28 21.21
C GLN A 84 -0.02 3.78 21.08
N GLU A 85 -1.07 3.02 21.38
CA GLU A 85 -1.15 1.58 21.14
C GLU A 85 -2.30 1.29 20.18
N LEU A 86 -2.10 0.30 19.31
CA LEU A 86 -3.11 -0.15 18.37
C LEU A 86 -2.87 -1.61 18.03
N LYS A 87 -3.90 -2.44 18.14
CA LYS A 87 -3.83 -3.85 17.76
C LYS A 87 -4.24 -4.04 16.30
N ALA A 88 -3.77 -5.15 15.71
CA ALA A 88 -4.09 -5.50 14.33
C ALA A 88 -5.61 -5.63 14.08
N ASP A 89 -6.36 -6.20 15.03
CA ASP A 89 -7.80 -6.37 14.90
C ASP A 89 -8.58 -5.06 15.03
N GLU A 90 -8.08 -4.12 15.84
CA GLU A 90 -8.65 -2.78 15.98
C GLU A 90 -8.47 -1.99 14.68
N LEU A 91 -7.27 -2.04 14.07
CA LEU A 91 -7.01 -1.43 12.77
C LEU A 91 -7.87 -2.07 11.67
N LYS A 92 -8.01 -3.40 11.64
CA LYS A 92 -8.90 -4.08 10.69
C LYS A 92 -10.37 -3.66 10.86
N SER A 93 -10.82 -3.53 12.10
CA SER A 93 -12.19 -3.07 12.41
C SER A 93 -12.41 -1.65 11.90
N TRP A 94 -11.47 -0.74 12.16
CA TRP A 94 -11.49 0.63 11.62
C TRP A 94 -11.59 0.68 10.10
N MET A 95 -10.83 -0.19 9.41
CA MET A 95 -10.84 -0.28 7.95
C MET A 95 -12.13 -0.88 7.40
N THR A 96 -12.75 -1.83 8.11
CA THR A 96 -13.98 -2.52 7.65
C THR A 96 -15.14 -1.57 7.42
N GLU A 97 -15.21 -0.48 8.18
CA GLU A 97 -16.23 0.57 8.03
C GLU A 97 -16.00 1.47 6.80
N LYS A 98 -14.81 1.44 6.20
CA LYS A 98 -14.34 2.45 5.23
C LYS A 98 -13.96 1.88 3.88
N VAL A 99 -13.60 0.60 3.82
CA VAL A 99 -13.23 -0.09 2.58
C VAL A 99 -13.94 -1.43 2.44
N ALA A 100 -14.09 -1.89 1.20
CA ALA A 100 -14.67 -3.20 0.91
C ALA A 100 -13.84 -4.33 1.53
N LYS A 101 -14.52 -5.41 1.97
CA LYS A 101 -13.91 -6.54 2.70
C LYS A 101 -12.68 -7.15 2.01
N PHE A 102 -12.68 -7.26 0.68
CA PHE A 102 -11.56 -7.85 -0.06
C PHE A 102 -10.28 -7.00 -0.01
N LYS A 103 -10.38 -5.70 0.31
CA LYS A 103 -9.26 -4.77 0.46
C LYS A 103 -8.63 -4.80 1.85
N LEU A 104 -9.23 -5.51 2.80
CA LEU A 104 -8.69 -5.60 4.15
C LEU A 104 -7.33 -6.32 4.15
N PRO A 105 -6.38 -5.86 4.97
CA PRO A 105 -5.05 -6.44 5.03
C PRO A 105 -5.08 -7.89 5.52
N LYS A 106 -4.42 -8.79 4.80
CA LYS A 106 -4.12 -10.13 5.28
C LYS A 106 -3.05 -10.09 6.37
N LYS A 107 -2.04 -9.22 6.21
CA LYS A 107 -0.93 -9.04 7.17
C LYS A 107 -0.75 -7.58 7.58
N ILE A 108 -0.55 -7.35 8.88
CA ILE A 108 -0.25 -6.03 9.47
C ILE A 108 1.07 -6.14 10.21
N PHE A 109 2.02 -5.27 9.85
CA PHE A 109 3.32 -5.13 10.48
C PHE A 109 3.37 -3.81 11.24
N PHE A 110 3.62 -3.87 12.54
CA PHE A 110 3.93 -2.68 13.34
C PHE A 110 5.45 -2.49 13.39
N THR A 111 5.92 -1.28 13.12
CA THR A 111 7.33 -0.93 13.13
C THR A 111 7.56 0.45 13.72
N ASN A 112 8.73 0.66 14.33
CA ASN A 112 9.07 1.95 14.94
C ASN A 112 9.45 2.99 13.88
N ASN A 113 9.89 2.55 12.69
CA ASN A 113 10.32 3.45 11.63
C ASN A 113 10.01 2.88 10.24
N MET A 114 9.43 3.71 9.38
CA MET A 114 9.15 3.31 8.00
C MET A 114 10.44 3.36 7.16
N PRO A 115 10.81 2.28 6.44
CA PRO A 115 11.95 2.30 5.52
C PRO A 115 11.80 3.36 4.43
N LYS A 116 12.79 4.24 4.33
CA LYS A 116 12.83 5.37 3.38
C LYS A 116 14.12 5.32 2.56
N THR A 117 14.11 5.93 1.37
CA THR A 117 15.32 6.12 0.56
C THR A 117 16.27 7.11 1.23
N ALA A 118 17.50 7.22 0.71
CA ALA A 118 18.46 8.26 1.13
C ALA A 118 17.90 9.69 1.03
N THR A 119 16.91 9.93 0.15
CA THR A 119 16.23 11.22 -0.01
C THR A 119 14.97 11.35 0.85
N GLY A 120 14.75 10.44 1.81
CA GLY A 120 13.57 10.44 2.70
C GLY A 120 12.26 9.99 2.06
N LYS A 121 12.26 9.51 0.81
CA LYS A 121 11.03 9.08 0.13
C LYS A 121 10.69 7.64 0.50
N ILE A 122 9.41 7.38 0.75
CA ILE A 122 8.91 6.01 0.91
C ILE A 122 8.92 5.32 -0.46
N GLN A 123 9.57 4.17 -0.55
CA GLN A 123 9.44 3.26 -1.69
C GLN A 123 8.74 1.99 -1.22
N ARG A 124 7.52 1.78 -1.69
CA ARG A 124 6.65 0.66 -1.31
C ARG A 124 7.31 -0.71 -1.42
N ARG A 125 8.07 -0.91 -2.50
CA ARG A 125 8.85 -2.14 -2.73
C ARG A 125 9.89 -2.37 -1.63
N MET A 126 10.58 -1.31 -1.18
CA MET A 126 11.56 -1.41 -0.09
C MET A 126 10.87 -1.71 1.24
N VAL A 127 9.72 -1.08 1.51
CA VAL A 127 8.91 -1.37 2.70
C VAL A 127 8.47 -2.83 2.70
N ALA A 128 7.89 -3.31 1.60
CA ALA A 128 7.45 -4.70 1.44
C ALA A 128 8.60 -5.69 1.69
N GLU A 129 9.76 -5.46 1.06
CA GLU A 129 10.94 -6.30 1.22
C GLU A 129 11.44 -6.31 2.68
N ALA A 130 11.46 -5.16 3.35
CA ALA A 130 11.90 -5.05 4.74
C ALA A 130 10.95 -5.77 5.71
N MET A 131 9.63 -5.67 5.50
CA MET A 131 8.63 -6.34 6.35
C MET A 131 8.62 -7.86 6.13
N LEU A 132 8.65 -8.30 4.87
CA LEU A 132 8.64 -9.73 4.53
C LEU A 132 9.93 -10.46 4.97
N LYS A 133 11.07 -9.75 5.05
CA LYS A 133 12.31 -10.30 5.62
C LYS A 133 12.23 -10.50 7.14
N GLN A 134 11.47 -9.66 7.86
CA GLN A 134 11.30 -9.80 9.31
C GLN A 134 10.50 -11.05 9.68
N GLU A 135 9.61 -11.52 8.79
CA GLU A 135 8.83 -12.75 9.02
C GLU A 135 9.63 -14.04 8.82
N LYS A 136 10.66 -14.04 7.97
CA LYS A 136 11.46 -15.25 7.74
C LYS A 136 12.34 -15.45 8.97
N PRO A 137 12.21 -16.56 9.74
CA PRO A 137 13.07 -16.78 10.88
C PRO A 137 14.53 -16.75 10.43
N LYS A 138 15.41 -16.10 11.20
CA LYS A 138 16.87 -16.25 11.01
C LYS A 138 17.15 -17.75 10.99
N ALA A 139 17.61 -18.26 9.86
CA ALA A 139 18.07 -19.64 9.76
C ALA A 139 19.03 -19.86 10.94
N LYS A 140 18.69 -20.80 11.83
CA LYS A 140 19.58 -21.20 12.93
C LYS A 140 20.84 -21.77 12.26
N LEU A 141 21.95 -21.04 12.38
CA LEU A 141 23.30 -21.57 12.20
C LEU A 141 23.67 -22.38 13.45
#